data_AF-A0A2N5HR45-F1
#
_entry.id   AF-A0A2N5HR45-F1
#
_cell.length_a   1.000
_cell.length_b   1.000
_cell.length_c   1.000
_cell.angle_alpha   90.00
_cell.angle_beta   90.00
_cell.angle_gamma   90.00
#
_symmetry.space_group_name_H-M   'P 1'
#
loop_
_entity.id
_entity.type
_entity.pdbx_description
1 polymer ?
#
loop_
_entity_poly.entity_id
_entity_poly.type
_entity_poly.pdbx_seq_one_letter_code
_entity_poly.pdbx_strand_id
1 'polypeptide(L)'
;MKKLICKNCGNSEFYVLNVGETLCKCGKRLTKLTDYQWENSQKWKDIQRRRAEIISKMSLLKREIDECLDRRDEEGFKKRTFELKLCEHFLDNSLQSPQVRLRERIKQNQDKLSF
;
A
#
# COMPACT_ATOMS: atom_id res chain seq x y z
N MET A 1 10.16 17.26 19.65
CA MET A 1 8.68 17.17 19.61
C MET A 1 8.29 15.90 18.86
N LYS A 2 7.38 15.08 19.36
CA LYS A 2 6.93 13.86 18.64
C LYS A 2 5.91 14.27 17.58
N LYS A 3 6.08 13.84 16.33
CA LYS A 3 5.16 14.16 15.23
C LYS A 3 4.13 13.04 15.04
N LEU A 4 2.86 13.42 14.91
CA LEU A 4 1.80 12.50 14.51
C LEU A 4 1.84 12.34 13.00
N ILE A 5 1.75 11.10 12.55
CA ILE A 5 1.66 10.73 11.15
C ILE A 5 0.39 9.92 10.91
N CYS A 6 -0.14 9.98 9.70
CA CYS A 6 -1.22 9.11 9.28
C CYS A 6 -0.77 7.64 9.43
N LYS A 7 -1.54 6.84 10.16
CA LYS A 7 -1.24 5.41 10.33
C LYS A 7 -1.24 4.62 9.02
N ASN A 8 -1.95 5.13 8.02
CA ASN A 8 -2.12 4.48 6.71
C ASN A 8 -0.90 4.70 5.79
N CYS A 9 -0.57 5.96 5.52
CA CYS A 9 0.44 6.35 4.54
C CYS A 9 1.69 6.98 5.14
N GLY A 10 1.68 7.35 6.42
CA GLY A 10 2.83 7.98 7.06
C GLY A 10 2.98 9.48 6.87
N ASN A 11 2.06 10.10 6.13
CA ASN A 11 2.13 11.52 5.90
C ASN A 11 1.93 12.29 7.21
N SER A 12 2.64 13.39 7.36
CA SER A 12 2.58 14.27 8.54
C SER A 12 1.86 15.59 8.27
N GLU A 13 1.38 15.79 7.04
CA GLU A 13 0.60 16.95 6.64
C GLU A 13 -0.88 16.56 6.54
N PHE A 14 -1.72 17.38 7.17
CA PHE A 14 -3.16 17.16 7.27
C PHE A 14 -3.89 18.46 6.94
N TYR A 15 -5.01 18.35 6.22
CA TYR A 15 -5.93 19.45 6.00
C TYR A 15 -7.08 19.32 6.99
N VAL A 16 -7.35 20.37 7.78
CA VAL A 16 -8.49 20.37 8.69
C VAL A 16 -9.75 20.64 7.87
N LEU A 17 -10.70 19.71 7.89
CA LEU A 17 -11.99 19.90 7.22
C LEU A 17 -13.02 20.48 8.21
N ASN A 18 -13.14 19.85 9.38
CA ASN A 18 -14.06 20.25 10.45
C ASN A 18 -13.40 20.02 11.82
N VAL A 19 -14.06 20.48 12.89
CA VAL A 19 -13.67 20.13 14.27
C VAL A 19 -13.70 18.61 14.42
N GLY A 20 -12.55 18.00 14.69
CA GLY A 20 -12.41 16.55 14.85
C GLY A 20 -12.29 15.75 13.54
N GLU A 21 -12.26 16.39 12.38
CA GLU A 21 -12.09 15.72 11.08
C GLU A 21 -10.93 16.36 10.29
N THR A 22 -9.92 15.55 9.98
CA THR A 22 -8.81 15.96 9.12
C THR A 22 -8.71 15.05 7.90
N LEU A 23 -8.19 15.59 6.79
CA LEU A 23 -7.91 14.87 5.56
C LEU A 23 -6.40 14.72 5.40
N CYS A 24 -5.94 13.48 5.31
CA CYS A 24 -4.56 13.19 4.94
C CYS A 24 -4.33 13.38 3.43
N LYS A 25 -3.12 13.74 3.00
CA LYS A 25 -2.74 13.77 1.57
C LYS A 25 -3.03 12.47 0.82
N CYS A 26 -3.09 11.33 1.49
CA CYS A 26 -3.49 10.06 0.85
C CYS A 26 -5.00 9.93 0.60
N GLY A 27 -5.80 10.98 0.86
CA GLY A 27 -7.25 10.99 0.69
C GLY A 27 -8.02 10.39 1.87
N LYS A 28 -7.34 9.86 2.90
CA LYS A 28 -8.01 9.27 4.06
C LYS A 28 -8.48 10.35 5.04
N ARG A 29 -9.77 10.31 5.40
CA ARG A 29 -10.34 11.08 6.50
C ARG A 29 -9.92 10.46 7.83
N LEU A 30 -9.38 11.27 8.73
CA LEU A 30 -8.90 10.89 10.04
C LEU A 30 -9.82 11.53 11.07
N THR A 31 -10.66 10.71 11.70
CA THR A 31 -11.68 11.16 12.66
C THR A 31 -11.41 10.62 14.07
N LYS A 32 -10.54 9.62 14.20
CA LYS A 32 -10.20 8.99 15.48
C LYS A 32 -8.71 9.13 15.76
N LEU A 33 -8.34 9.20 17.03
CA LEU A 33 -6.93 9.18 17.44
C LEU A 33 -6.19 7.92 16.94
N THR A 34 -6.90 6.80 16.76
CA THR A 34 -6.35 5.55 16.25
C THR A 34 -6.01 5.58 14.75
N ASP A 35 -6.43 6.62 14.02
CA ASP A 35 -6.04 6.88 12.63
C ASP A 35 -4.63 7.47 12.51
N TYR A 36 -4.07 7.90 13.64
CA TYR A 36 -2.71 8.43 13.75
C TYR A 36 -1.78 7.43 14.40
N GLN A 37 -0.48 7.63 14.21
CA GLN A 37 0.58 6.96 14.95
C GLN A 37 1.75 7.92 15.14
N TRP A 38 2.65 7.57 16.05
CA TRP A 38 3.88 8.32 16.24
C TRP A 38 4.94 7.89 15.23
N GLU A 39 5.57 8.87 14.57
CA GLU A 39 6.62 8.66 13.57
C GLU A 39 7.79 7.79 14.07
N ASN A 40 8.10 7.89 15.36
CA ASN A 40 9.20 7.16 15.98
C ASN A 40 8.86 5.73 16.44
N SER A 41 7.69 5.20 16.08
CA SER A 41 7.38 3.80 16.39
C SER A 41 8.34 2.88 15.62
N GLN A 42 9.04 1.99 16.32
CA GLN A 42 9.91 0.98 15.69
C GLN A 42 9.16 0.19 14.60
N LYS A 43 7.90 -0.16 14.89
CA LYS A 43 6.99 -0.84 13.96
C LYS A 43 6.78 -0.04 12.67
N TRP A 44 6.69 1.29 12.75
CA TRP A 44 6.55 2.15 11.57
C TRP A 44 7.80 2.10 10.69
N LYS A 45 8.98 2.24 11.30
CA LYS A 45 10.27 2.17 10.59
C LYS A 45 10.44 0.83 9.88
N ASP A 46 10.12 -0.27 10.53
CA ASP A 46 10.21 -1.61 9.93
C ASP A 46 9.24 -1.79 8.76
N ILE A 47 8.01 -1.25 8.85
CA ILE A 47 7.04 -1.25 7.73
C ILE A 47 7.58 -0.43 6.55
N GLN A 48 8.14 0.76 6.81
CA GLN A 48 8.69 1.59 5.74
C GLN A 48 9.91 0.96 5.07
N ARG A 49 10.82 0.35 5.85
CA ARG A 49 11.96 -0.38 5.30
C ARG A 49 11.51 -1.49 4.34
N ARG A 50 10.57 -2.33 4.78
CA ARG A 50 10.00 -3.41 3.95
C ARG A 50 9.31 -2.88 2.69
N ARG A 51 8.58 -1.76 2.79
CA ARG A 51 7.96 -1.13 1.61
C ARG A 51 9.01 -0.66 0.61
N ALA A 52 10.07 -0.01 1.07
CA ALA A 52 11.16 0.45 0.22
C ALA A 52 11.87 -0.73 -0.48
N GLU A 53 12.10 -1.83 0.24
CA GLU A 53 12.65 -3.07 -0.32
C GLU A 53 11.76 -3.64 -1.45
N ILE A 54 10.44 -3.69 -1.24
CA ILE A 54 9.50 -4.18 -2.27
C ILE A 54 9.47 -3.24 -3.48
N ILE A 55 9.42 -1.92 -3.27
CA ILE A 55 9.43 -0.93 -4.36
C ILE A 55 10.72 -1.04 -5.19
N SER A 56 11.86 -1.23 -4.51
CA SER A 56 13.15 -1.47 -5.17
C SER A 56 13.09 -2.74 -6.03
N LYS A 57 12.59 -3.85 -5.48
CA LYS A 57 12.40 -5.10 -6.21
C LYS A 57 11.47 -4.94 -7.43
N MET A 58 10.36 -4.21 -7.28
CA MET A 58 9.45 -3.94 -8.40
C MET A 58 10.13 -3.15 -9.52
N SER A 59 10.97 -2.18 -9.16
CA SER A 59 11.70 -1.37 -10.14
C SER A 59 12.69 -2.21 -10.95
N LEU A 60 13.35 -3.18 -10.29
CA LEU A 60 14.22 -4.15 -10.97
C LEU A 60 13.41 -5.09 -11.88
N LEU A 61 12.32 -5.66 -11.37
CA LEU A 61 11.47 -6.55 -12.15
C LEU A 61 10.91 -5.89 -13.41
N LYS A 62 10.54 -4.60 -13.35
CA LYS A 62 10.08 -3.86 -14.52
C LYS A 62 11.17 -3.77 -15.60
N ARG A 63 12.41 -3.47 -15.23
CA ARG A 63 13.54 -3.45 -16.17
C ARG A 63 13.81 -4.84 -16.76
N GLU A 64 13.78 -5.88 -15.94
CA GLU A 64 13.98 -7.25 -16.41
C GLU A 64 12.86 -7.69 -17.37
N ILE A 65 11.62 -7.24 -17.15
CA ILE A 65 10.51 -7.48 -18.07
C ILE A 65 10.78 -6.80 -19.43
N ASP A 66 11.25 -5.56 -19.42
CA ASP A 66 11.62 -4.85 -20.66
C ASP A 66 12.73 -5.61 -21.41
N GLU A 67 13.76 -6.09 -20.70
CA GLU A 67 14.81 -6.93 -21.30
C GLU A 67 14.29 -8.26 -21.88
N CYS A 68 13.30 -8.89 -21.23
CA CYS A 68 12.68 -10.10 -21.77
C CYS A 68 11.96 -9.82 -23.11
N LEU A 69 11.35 -8.65 -23.26
CA LEU A 69 10.71 -8.24 -24.52
C LEU A 69 11.75 -8.06 -25.63
N ASP A 70 12.88 -7.41 -25.33
CA ASP A 70 13.99 -7.22 -26.28
C ASP A 70 14.57 -8.55 -26.76
N ARG A 71 14.69 -9.53 -25.85
CA ARG A 71 15.24 -10.87 -26.13
C ARG A 71 14.20 -11.87 -26.65
N ARG A 72 12.91 -11.48 -26.72
CA ARG A 72 11.77 -12.36 -27.04
C ARG A 72 11.68 -13.61 -26.15
N ASP A 73 12.05 -13.46 -24.87
CA ASP A 73 11.97 -14.52 -23.86
C ASP A 73 10.58 -14.54 -23.20
N GLU A 74 9.69 -15.37 -23.74
CA GLU A 74 8.32 -15.49 -23.22
C GLU A 74 8.25 -16.09 -21.81
N GLU A 75 9.13 -17.02 -21.47
CA GLU A 75 9.09 -17.71 -20.18
C GLU A 75 9.61 -16.80 -19.07
N GLY A 76 10.72 -16.10 -19.32
CA GLY A 76 11.22 -15.04 -18.46
C GLY A 76 10.19 -13.94 -18.25
N PHE A 77 9.55 -13.47 -19.33
CA PHE A 77 8.49 -12.46 -19.25
C PHE A 77 7.34 -12.89 -18.34
N LYS A 78 6.80 -14.11 -18.53
CA LYS A 78 5.70 -14.64 -17.71
C LYS A 78 6.09 -14.72 -16.23
N LYS A 79 7.28 -15.24 -15.94
CA LYS A 79 7.79 -15.39 -14.57
C LYS A 79 7.96 -14.04 -13.88
N ARG A 80 8.64 -13.08 -14.52
CA ARG A 80 8.89 -11.76 -13.92
C ARG A 80 7.61 -10.95 -13.76
N THR A 81 6.69 -11.04 -14.72
CA THR A 81 5.37 -10.41 -14.60
C THR A 81 4.58 -10.98 -13.43
N PHE A 82 4.63 -12.30 -13.20
CA PHE A 82 4.00 -12.91 -12.04
C PHE A 82 4.62 -12.44 -10.72
N GLU A 83 5.96 -12.39 -10.63
CA GLU A 83 6.66 -11.86 -9.46
C GLU A 83 6.32 -10.37 -9.19
N LEU A 84 6.15 -9.57 -10.26
CA LEU A 84 5.77 -8.16 -10.15
C LEU A 84 4.36 -8.03 -9.54
N LYS A 85 3.39 -8.81 -10.04
CA LYS A 85 2.02 -8.85 -9.49
C LYS A 85 1.98 -9.25 -8.01
N LEU A 86 2.83 -10.18 -7.60
CA LEU A 86 2.96 -10.54 -6.18
C LEU A 86 3.46 -9.34 -5.35
N CYS A 87 4.47 -8.62 -5.83
CA CYS A 87 4.99 -7.45 -5.14
C CYS A 87 3.93 -6.33 -5.00
N GLU A 88 3.15 -6.09 -6.05
CA GLU A 88 2.02 -5.15 -6.04
C GLU A 88 0.97 -5.56 -4.99
N HIS A 89 0.58 -6.84 -4.99
CA HIS A 89 -0.35 -7.37 -4.00
C HIS A 89 0.18 -7.22 -2.56
N PHE A 90 1.48 -7.40 -2.32
CA PHE A 90 2.07 -7.16 -0.99
C PHE A 90 2.03 -5.69 -0.58
N LEU A 91 2.31 -4.76 -1.51
CA LEU A 91 2.22 -3.34 -1.23
C LEU A 91 0.78 -2.93 -0.92
N ASP A 92 -0.19 -3.31 -1.75
CA ASP A 92 -1.61 -2.99 -1.56
C ASP A 92 -2.14 -3.52 -0.24
N ASN A 93 -1.81 -4.77 0.09
CA ASN A 93 -2.13 -5.32 1.39
C ASN A 93 -1.46 -4.51 2.51
N SER A 94 -0.16 -4.23 2.43
CA SER A 94 0.54 -3.43 3.45
C SER A 94 -0.03 -2.02 3.64
N LEU A 95 -0.75 -1.49 2.63
CA LEU A 95 -1.35 -0.15 2.60
C LEU A 95 -2.82 -0.14 3.06
N GLN A 96 -3.54 -1.25 2.97
CA GLN A 96 -4.92 -1.32 3.42
C GLN A 96 -5.03 -1.60 4.92
N SER A 97 -5.80 -0.75 5.61
CA SER A 97 -6.25 -1.04 6.97
C SER A 97 -7.03 -2.36 6.99
N PRO A 98 -6.97 -3.15 8.08
CA PRO A 98 -7.72 -4.41 8.17
C PRO A 98 -9.21 -4.25 7.87
N GLN A 99 -9.77 -3.07 8.13
CA GLN A 99 -11.16 -2.72 7.89
C GLN A 99 -11.48 -2.50 6.41
N VAL A 100 -10.53 -1.96 5.62
CA VAL A 100 -10.70 -1.80 4.16
C VAL A 100 -10.59 -3.18 3.48
N ARG A 101 -9.62 -4.01 3.88
CA ARG A 101 -9.51 -5.40 3.39
C ARG A 101 -10.77 -6.21 3.67
N LEU A 102 -11.33 -6.05 4.88
CA LEU A 102 -12.57 -6.72 5.25
C LEU A 102 -13.75 -6.23 4.40
N ARG A 103 -13.89 -4.93 4.18
CA ARG A 103 -14.94 -4.37 3.31
C ARG A 103 -14.80 -4.80 1.86
N GLU A 104 -13.59 -4.83 1.31
CA GLU A 104 -13.35 -5.29 -0.06
C GLU A 104 -13.64 -6.79 -0.22
N ARG A 105 -13.24 -7.62 0.75
CA ARG A 105 -13.62 -9.05 0.77
C ARG A 105 -15.12 -9.27 0.89
N ILE A 106 -15.81 -8.47 1.71
CA ILE A 106 -17.26 -8.54 1.84
C ILE A 106 -17.93 -8.14 0.52
N LYS A 107 -17.45 -7.08 -0.14
CA LYS A 107 -17.99 -6.62 -1.44
C LYS A 107 -17.78 -7.68 -2.54
N GLN A 108 -16.58 -8.26 -2.63
CA GLN A 108 -16.28 -9.35 -3.56
C GLN A 108 -17.11 -10.62 -3.31
N ASN A 109 -17.55 -10.87 -2.08
CA ASN A 109 -18.45 -11.98 -1.76
C ASN A 109 -19.93 -11.64 -2.01
N GLN A 110 -20.34 -10.38 -1.89
CA GLN A 110 -21.68 -9.93 -2.26
C GLN A 110 -21.90 -10.02 -3.78
N ASP A 111 -20.89 -9.63 -4.58
CA ASP A 111 -20.95 -9.72 -6.05
C ASP A 111 -21.02 -11.18 -6.56
N LYS A 112 -20.70 -12.17 -5.70
CA LYS A 112 -20.82 -13.62 -6.00
C LYS A 112 -22.14 -14.24 -5.56
N LEU A 113 -22.92 -13.55 -4.73
CA LEU A 113 -24.20 -14.03 -4.18
C LEU A 113 -25.42 -13.37 -4.80
N SER A 114 -25.22 -12.39 -5.70
CA SER A 114 -26.25 -11.89 -6.60
C SER A 114 -26.39 -12.81 -7.81
N PHE A 115 -27.20 -13.87 -7.65
CA PHE A 115 -27.86 -14.62 -8.72
C PHE A 115 -29.36 -14.36 -8.64
#